data_AF-A0A2N2PUH7-F1
#
_entry.id   AF-A0A2N2PUH7-F1
#
_cell.length_a   1.000
_cell.length_b   1.000
_cell.length_c   1.000
_cell.angle_alpha   90.00
_cell.angle_beta   90.00
_cell.angle_gamma   90.00
#
_symmetry.space_group_name_H-M   'P 1'
#
loop_
_entity.id
_entity.type
_entity.pdbx_description
1 polymer ?
#
loop_
_entity_poly.entity_id
_entity_poly.type
_entity_poly.pdbx_seq_one_letter_code
_entity_poly.pdbx_strand_id
1 'polypeptide(L)'
;MLTLTVEPELYERAILNKSLTAILRWVIVLSIPVLLCLSVARALFSDAYLRYEYGKPDFPPDSYGFTQGQRLELASVAIAFLNRSEPVDQAIALLAAQRMPGTDKSLYTHYELSHMVDVKNFTDKLWRIHLVAAILAIGGTARLLLRRDTRRPAYESLMYGGLLSSGLLAALAALVLVSWRTFFIQFHELFFDPGTWIFNWDDSLIRLFPDRFWSDAGIIVSVGTLVAGIVVAGVGYTAGKRLKTER
;
A
#
# COMPACT_ATOMS: atom_id res chain seq x y z
N MET A 1 6.18 37.36 50.00
CA MET A 1 6.73 37.03 48.66
C MET A 1 6.81 35.50 48.61
N LEU A 2 5.77 34.83 48.10
CA LEU A 2 5.74 33.36 48.01
C LEU A 2 6.39 32.94 46.70
N THR A 3 7.64 32.50 46.75
CA THR A 3 8.32 31.82 45.64
C THR A 3 7.69 30.44 45.49
N LEU A 4 6.79 30.30 44.50
CA LEU A 4 6.29 29.00 44.07
C LEU A 4 7.45 28.22 43.43
N THR A 5 8.18 27.47 44.24
CA THR A 5 9.09 26.43 43.76
C THR A 5 8.22 25.30 43.21
N VAL A 6 7.99 25.30 41.90
CA VAL A 6 7.44 24.11 41.22
C VAL A 6 8.40 22.97 41.52
N GLU A 7 7.90 21.90 42.14
CA GLU A 7 8.72 20.71 42.42
C GLU A 7 9.38 20.24 41.11
N PRO A 8 10.72 20.05 41.08
CA PRO A 8 11.45 19.68 39.87
C PRO A 8 10.83 18.51 39.10
N GLU A 9 10.25 17.53 39.79
CA GLU A 9 9.57 16.38 39.18
C GLU A 9 8.34 16.75 38.34
N LEU A 10 7.54 17.73 38.77
CA LEU A 10 6.35 18.16 38.03
C LEU A 10 6.75 18.88 36.74
N TYR A 11 7.82 19.67 36.81
CA TYR A 11 8.40 20.34 35.64
C TYR A 11 8.97 19.32 34.64
N GLU A 12 9.72 18.32 35.12
CA GLU A 12 10.28 17.26 34.28
C GLU A 12 9.19 16.43 33.60
N ARG A 13 8.15 16.02 34.34
CA ARG A 13 6.98 15.33 33.76
C ARG A 13 6.27 16.18 32.70
N ALA A 14 6.17 17.48 32.90
CA ALA A 14 5.56 18.39 31.91
C ALA A 14 6.39 18.46 30.62
N ILE A 15 7.73 18.52 30.72
CA ILE A 15 8.63 18.46 29.56
C ILE A 15 8.48 17.13 28.84
N LEU A 16 8.55 16.01 29.56
CA LEU A 16 8.44 14.67 28.98
C LEU A 16 7.11 14.48 28.23
N ASN A 17 5.99 14.97 28.78
CA ASN A 17 4.69 14.91 28.11
C ASN A 17 4.64 15.75 26.83
N LYS A 18 5.28 16.94 26.81
CA LYS A 18 5.37 17.78 25.62
C LYS A 18 6.23 17.12 24.54
N SER A 19 7.40 16.58 24.91
CA SER A 19 8.29 15.86 24.00
C SER A 19 7.62 14.62 23.40
N LEU A 20 6.95 13.81 24.22
CA LEU A 20 6.19 12.65 23.76
C LEU A 20 5.09 13.06 22.78
N THR A 21 4.36 14.13 23.07
CA THR A 21 3.33 14.66 22.16
C THR A 21 3.94 15.05 20.83
N ALA A 22 5.06 15.77 20.83
CA ALA A 22 5.75 16.16 19.60
C ALA A 22 6.22 14.94 18.77
N ILE A 23 6.80 13.93 19.43
CA ILE A 23 7.23 12.68 18.77
C ILE A 23 6.04 11.97 18.13
N LEU A 24 4.96 11.75 18.91
CA LEU A 24 3.76 11.08 18.41
C LEU A 24 3.14 11.82 17.22
N ARG A 25 3.16 13.15 17.22
CA ARG A 25 2.67 13.93 16.08
C ARG A 25 3.41 13.62 14.80
N TRP A 26 4.74 13.58 14.84
CA TRP A 26 5.56 13.24 13.68
C TRP A 26 5.38 11.79 13.25
N VAL A 27 5.35 10.86 14.22
CA VAL A 27 5.09 9.45 13.96
C VAL A 27 3.76 9.27 13.21
N ILE A 28 2.68 9.93 13.66
CA ILE A 28 1.37 9.88 12.99
C ILE A 28 1.47 10.49 11.58
N VAL A 29 2.03 11.69 11.44
CA VAL A 29 2.11 12.39 10.14
C VAL A 29 2.87 11.56 9.11
N LEU A 30 3.98 10.94 9.50
CA LEU A 30 4.83 10.16 8.59
C LEU A 30 4.30 8.74 8.31
N SER A 31 3.53 8.17 9.24
CA SER A 31 2.93 6.83 9.04
C SER A 31 1.67 6.84 8.18
N ILE A 32 0.91 7.94 8.16
CA ILE A 32 -0.34 8.04 7.38
C ILE A 32 -0.12 7.82 5.87
N PRO A 33 0.85 8.45 5.17
CA PRO A 33 1.06 8.19 3.74
C PRO A 33 1.32 6.72 3.43
N VAL A 34 2.15 6.06 4.24
CA VAL A 34 2.46 4.63 4.10
C VAL A 34 1.22 3.78 4.36
N LEU A 35 0.49 4.08 5.44
CA LEU A 35 -0.75 3.38 5.79
C LEU A 35 -1.79 3.47 4.66
N LEU A 36 -2.06 4.67 4.16
CA LEU A 36 -3.08 4.87 3.14
C LEU A 36 -2.69 4.21 1.81
N CYS A 37 -1.47 4.43 1.35
CA CYS A 37 -0.97 3.85 0.09
C CYS A 37 -1.03 2.32 0.11
N LEU A 38 -0.51 1.71 1.17
CA LEU A 38 -0.49 0.25 1.29
C LEU A 38 -1.88 -0.34 1.57
N SER A 39 -2.81 0.42 2.16
CA SER A 39 -4.20 -0.04 2.31
C SER A 39 -4.90 -0.16 0.95
N VAL A 40 -4.73 0.83 0.08
CA VAL A 40 -5.30 0.78 -1.28
C VAL A 40 -4.63 -0.34 -2.08
N ALA A 41 -3.29 -0.42 -2.04
CA ALA A 41 -2.56 -1.49 -2.72
C ALA A 41 -3.01 -2.88 -2.23
N ARG A 42 -3.15 -3.08 -0.91
CA ARG A 42 -3.59 -4.36 -0.32
C ARG A 42 -4.95 -4.83 -0.85
N ALA A 43 -5.86 -3.90 -1.11
CA ALA A 43 -7.19 -4.20 -1.66
C ALA A 43 -7.13 -4.73 -3.11
N LEU A 44 -6.09 -4.35 -3.87
CA LEU A 44 -5.89 -4.83 -5.25
C LEU A 44 -5.34 -6.28 -5.30
N PHE A 45 -4.72 -6.75 -4.21
CA PHE A 45 -4.30 -8.16 -4.06
C PHE A 45 -5.47 -9.04 -3.63
N SER A 46 -6.59 -8.96 -4.36
CA SER A 46 -7.83 -9.69 -4.07
C SER A 46 -8.48 -10.22 -5.35
N ASP A 47 -9.21 -11.32 -5.22
CA ASP A 47 -10.00 -11.91 -6.31
C ASP A 47 -11.10 -10.93 -6.79
N ALA A 48 -11.60 -10.06 -5.91
CA ALA A 48 -12.58 -9.04 -6.26
C ALA A 48 -12.01 -8.02 -7.26
N TYR A 49 -10.80 -7.51 -7.02
CA TYR A 49 -10.14 -6.61 -7.97
C TYR A 49 -9.84 -7.34 -9.29
N LEU A 50 -9.33 -8.57 -9.21
CA LEU A 50 -9.02 -9.36 -10.40
C LEU A 50 -10.25 -9.54 -11.29
N ARG A 51 -11.40 -9.91 -10.72
CA ARG A 51 -12.68 -10.02 -11.46
C ARG A 51 -13.17 -8.69 -12.01
N TYR A 52 -13.03 -7.61 -11.24
CA TYR A 52 -13.37 -6.26 -11.72
C TYR A 52 -12.54 -5.89 -12.95
N GLU A 53 -11.22 -6.09 -12.88
CA GLU A 53 -10.29 -5.72 -13.93
C GLU A 53 -10.49 -6.58 -15.19
N TYR A 54 -10.57 -7.90 -15.03
CA TYR A 54 -10.89 -8.82 -16.10
C TYR A 54 -12.30 -8.63 -16.66
N GLY A 55 -13.22 -8.03 -15.92
CA GLY A 55 -14.60 -7.78 -16.37
C GLY A 55 -14.75 -6.54 -17.25
N LYS A 56 -13.70 -5.74 -17.42
CA LYS A 56 -13.77 -4.51 -18.21
C LYS A 56 -13.95 -4.80 -19.71
N PRO A 57 -14.80 -4.04 -20.43
CA PRO A 57 -14.99 -4.20 -21.87
C PRO A 57 -13.72 -4.00 -22.69
N ASP A 58 -12.78 -3.20 -22.19
CA ASP A 58 -11.51 -2.85 -22.82
C ASP A 58 -10.30 -3.60 -22.26
N PHE A 59 -10.51 -4.63 -21.42
CA PHE A 59 -9.42 -5.48 -20.96
C PHE A 59 -8.82 -6.25 -22.15
N PRO A 60 -7.49 -6.16 -22.40
CA PRO A 60 -6.91 -6.65 -23.64
C PRO A 60 -7.02 -8.18 -23.76
N PRO A 61 -7.40 -8.72 -24.94
CA PRO A 61 -7.36 -10.16 -25.19
C PRO A 61 -5.92 -10.68 -25.15
N ASP A 62 -5.74 -11.98 -24.87
CA ASP A 62 -4.43 -12.62 -24.99
C ASP A 62 -4.16 -13.01 -26.45
N SER A 63 -3.05 -12.54 -27.00
CA SER A 63 -2.65 -12.81 -28.39
C SER A 63 -2.17 -14.24 -28.61
N TYR A 64 -1.95 -15.02 -27.54
CA TYR A 64 -1.40 -16.37 -27.57
C TYR A 64 -2.42 -17.46 -27.22
N GLY A 65 -3.70 -17.10 -27.09
CA GLY A 65 -4.80 -18.06 -27.14
C GLY A 65 -5.46 -18.43 -25.82
N PHE A 66 -5.07 -17.85 -24.68
CA PHE A 66 -5.87 -17.99 -23.47
C PHE A 66 -7.19 -17.22 -23.60
N THR A 67 -8.29 -17.90 -23.30
CA THR A 67 -9.57 -17.22 -23.09
C THR A 67 -9.51 -16.34 -21.84
N GLN A 68 -10.37 -15.33 -21.77
CA GLN A 68 -10.45 -14.45 -20.60
C GLN A 68 -10.80 -15.22 -19.31
N GLY A 69 -11.66 -16.24 -19.42
CA GLY A 69 -12.02 -17.11 -18.30
C GLY A 69 -10.82 -17.92 -17.79
N GLN A 70 -10.04 -18.52 -18.69
CA GLN A 70 -8.80 -19.23 -18.31
C GLN A 70 -7.81 -18.29 -17.64
N ARG A 71 -7.59 -17.09 -18.19
CA ARG A 71 -6.66 -16.13 -17.58
C ARG A 71 -7.10 -15.71 -16.19
N LEU A 72 -8.39 -15.44 -15.99
CA LEU A 72 -8.94 -15.14 -14.67
C LEU A 72 -8.68 -16.29 -13.69
N GLU A 73 -9.02 -17.52 -14.07
CA GLU A 73 -8.80 -18.71 -13.22
C GLU A 73 -7.32 -18.88 -12.84
N LEU A 74 -6.43 -18.77 -13.82
CA LEU A 74 -5.00 -18.93 -13.63
C LEU A 74 -4.41 -17.79 -12.77
N ALA A 75 -4.80 -16.54 -13.04
CA ALA A 75 -4.36 -15.37 -12.29
C ALA A 75 -4.90 -15.36 -10.83
N SER A 76 -6.09 -15.91 -10.58
CA SER A 76 -6.63 -16.07 -9.22
C SER A 76 -5.72 -16.93 -8.35
N VAL A 77 -5.06 -17.94 -8.92
CA VAL A 77 -4.08 -18.76 -8.19
C VAL A 77 -2.82 -17.96 -7.82
N ALA A 78 -2.35 -17.08 -8.71
CA ALA A 78 -1.25 -16.15 -8.41
C ALA A 78 -1.62 -15.17 -7.28
N ILE A 79 -2.83 -14.61 -7.29
CA ILE A 79 -3.33 -13.78 -6.18
C ILE A 79 -3.45 -14.60 -4.89
N ALA A 80 -3.92 -15.84 -4.96
CA ALA A 80 -3.99 -16.73 -3.80
C ALA A 80 -2.59 -17.00 -3.22
N PHE A 81 -1.61 -17.29 -4.07
CA PHE A 81 -0.20 -17.46 -3.70
C PHE A 81 0.37 -16.23 -2.96
N LEU A 82 0.15 -15.03 -3.49
CA LEU A 82 0.64 -13.79 -2.86
C LEU A 82 -0.04 -13.49 -1.51
N ASN A 83 -1.21 -14.09 -1.26
CA ASN A 83 -1.93 -13.97 0.00
C ASN A 83 -1.63 -15.10 1.01
N ARG A 84 -0.80 -16.10 0.64
CA ARG A 84 -0.40 -17.18 1.54
C ARG A 84 0.44 -16.66 2.70
N SER A 85 0.10 -17.09 3.91
CA SER A 85 0.88 -16.80 5.12
C SER A 85 2.14 -17.66 5.22
N GLU A 86 2.16 -18.78 4.49
CA GLU A 86 3.28 -19.70 4.40
C GLU A 86 4.53 -19.02 3.81
N PRO A 87 5.75 -19.43 4.25
CA PRO A 87 7.00 -19.04 3.62
C PRO A 87 7.00 -19.31 2.10
N VAL A 88 7.73 -18.47 1.35
CA VAL A 88 7.71 -18.49 -0.12
C VAL A 88 8.18 -19.82 -0.72
N ASP A 89 9.15 -20.48 -0.10
CA ASP A 89 9.67 -21.80 -0.48
C ASP A 89 8.61 -22.91 -0.43
N GLN A 90 7.59 -22.76 0.44
CA GLN A 90 6.46 -23.68 0.52
C GLN A 90 5.32 -23.23 -0.40
N ALA A 91 5.01 -21.93 -0.40
CA ALA A 91 3.90 -21.39 -1.17
C ALA A 91 4.09 -21.52 -2.69
N ILE A 92 5.34 -21.47 -3.18
CA ILE A 92 5.65 -21.48 -4.63
C ILE A 92 5.18 -22.76 -5.33
N ALA A 93 5.03 -23.86 -4.58
CA ALA A 93 4.47 -25.12 -5.09
C ALA A 93 3.07 -24.93 -5.70
N LEU A 94 2.29 -23.97 -5.21
CA LEU A 94 0.96 -23.64 -5.75
C LEU A 94 1.04 -23.14 -7.21
N LEU A 95 2.03 -22.30 -7.52
CA LEU A 95 2.25 -21.82 -8.90
C LEU A 95 2.93 -22.88 -9.76
N ALA A 96 3.93 -23.57 -9.21
CA ALA A 96 4.66 -24.62 -9.92
C ALA A 96 3.76 -25.80 -10.34
N ALA A 97 2.64 -26.01 -9.65
CA ALA A 97 1.65 -27.02 -9.99
C ALA A 97 0.75 -26.64 -11.18
N GLN A 98 0.66 -25.37 -11.57
CA GLN A 98 -0.22 -24.97 -12.66
C GLN A 98 0.30 -25.46 -14.01
N ARG A 99 -0.65 -25.79 -14.90
CA ARG A 99 -0.39 -26.34 -16.24
C ARG A 99 -1.06 -25.47 -17.30
N MET A 100 -0.46 -25.46 -18.48
CA MET A 100 -1.06 -24.88 -19.67
C MET A 100 -2.39 -25.59 -19.98
N PRO A 101 -3.51 -24.86 -20.16
CA PRO A 101 -4.82 -25.47 -20.41
C PRO A 101 -4.79 -26.52 -21.52
N GLY A 102 -5.30 -27.72 -21.23
CA GLY A 102 -5.37 -28.84 -22.18
C GLY A 102 -4.05 -29.58 -22.41
N THR A 103 -3.01 -29.34 -21.61
CA THR A 103 -1.71 -30.02 -21.72
C THR A 103 -1.08 -30.33 -20.36
N ASP A 104 -0.07 -31.19 -20.33
CA ASP A 104 0.74 -31.46 -19.13
C ASP A 104 1.96 -30.52 -18.99
N LYS A 105 2.08 -29.50 -19.84
CA LYS A 105 3.19 -28.54 -19.77
C LYS A 105 2.99 -27.57 -18.60
N SER A 106 4.06 -27.25 -17.87
CA SER A 106 4.04 -26.21 -16.84
C SER A 106 3.55 -24.88 -17.40
N LEU A 107 2.73 -24.17 -16.62
CA LEU A 107 2.24 -22.84 -16.99
C LEU A 107 3.37 -21.81 -16.96
N TYR A 108 4.12 -21.80 -15.86
CA TYR A 108 5.24 -20.90 -15.63
C TYR A 108 6.57 -21.58 -15.93
N THR A 109 7.47 -20.82 -16.53
CA THR A 109 8.89 -21.15 -16.64
C THR A 109 9.58 -21.01 -15.28
N HIS A 110 10.81 -21.52 -15.20
CA HIS A 110 11.64 -21.33 -14.00
C HIS A 110 11.91 -19.85 -13.69
N TYR A 111 12.07 -19.01 -14.73
CA TYR A 111 12.32 -17.57 -14.58
C TYR A 111 11.10 -16.84 -14.01
N GLU A 112 9.89 -17.14 -14.52
CA GLU A 112 8.65 -16.56 -13.99
C GLU A 112 8.39 -16.97 -12.54
N LEU A 113 8.65 -18.24 -12.19
CA LEU A 113 8.55 -18.70 -10.80
C LEU A 113 9.55 -17.97 -9.90
N SER A 114 10.80 -17.79 -10.34
CA SER A 114 11.81 -17.03 -9.60
C SER A 114 11.36 -15.59 -9.35
N HIS A 115 10.80 -14.92 -10.36
CA HIS A 115 10.27 -13.58 -10.18
C HIS A 115 9.08 -13.54 -9.21
N MET A 116 8.18 -14.51 -9.27
CA MET A 116 7.06 -14.60 -8.32
C MET A 116 7.54 -14.83 -6.87
N VAL A 117 8.69 -15.48 -6.67
CA VAL A 117 9.35 -15.56 -5.36
C VAL A 117 9.78 -14.17 -4.90
N ASP A 118 10.42 -13.38 -5.76
CA ASP A 118 10.82 -11.99 -5.45
C ASP A 118 9.61 -11.12 -5.13
N VAL A 119 8.55 -11.19 -5.95
CA VAL A 119 7.30 -10.45 -5.75
C VAL A 119 6.66 -10.81 -4.41
N LYS A 120 6.59 -12.11 -4.05
CA LYS A 120 6.05 -12.51 -2.75
C LYS A 120 6.86 -11.95 -1.59
N ASN A 121 8.18 -12.07 -1.63
CA ASN A 121 9.07 -11.54 -0.59
C ASN A 121 8.89 -10.01 -0.44
N PHE A 122 8.79 -9.30 -1.56
CA PHE A 122 8.53 -7.87 -1.59
C PHE A 122 7.18 -7.54 -0.97
N THR A 123 6.10 -8.20 -1.40
CA THR A 123 4.75 -7.92 -0.89
C THR A 123 4.62 -8.29 0.60
N ASP A 124 5.20 -9.39 1.04
CA ASP A 124 5.19 -9.80 2.46
C ASP A 124 5.91 -8.76 3.34
N LYS A 125 7.00 -8.17 2.83
CA LYS A 125 7.68 -7.04 3.49
C LYS A 125 6.78 -5.81 3.55
N LEU A 126 6.11 -5.46 2.45
CA LEU A 126 5.16 -4.35 2.42
C LEU A 126 4.01 -4.54 3.40
N TRP A 127 3.45 -5.74 3.54
CA TRP A 127 2.36 -6.01 4.48
C TRP A 127 2.79 -5.90 5.94
N ARG A 128 4.04 -6.24 6.27
CA ARG A 128 4.62 -5.98 7.60
C ARG A 128 4.79 -4.49 7.86
N ILE A 129 5.29 -3.74 6.87
CA ILE A 129 5.42 -2.28 6.95
C ILE A 129 4.04 -1.62 7.11
N HIS A 130 3.04 -2.11 6.37
CA HIS A 130 1.65 -1.66 6.46
C HIS A 130 1.08 -1.85 7.86
N LEU A 131 1.29 -3.02 8.47
CA LEU A 131 0.88 -3.29 9.85
C LEU A 131 1.56 -2.36 10.85
N VAL A 132 2.88 -2.14 10.72
CA VAL A 132 3.62 -1.21 11.60
C VAL A 132 3.09 0.22 11.42
N ALA A 133 2.89 0.68 10.19
CA ALA A 133 2.32 2.00 9.91
C ALA A 133 0.91 2.15 10.50
N ALA A 134 0.07 1.12 10.42
CA ALA A 134 -1.25 1.09 11.03
C ALA A 134 -1.17 1.24 12.56
N ILE A 135 -0.30 0.46 13.22
CA ILE A 135 -0.10 0.52 14.68
C ILE A 135 0.37 1.92 15.10
N LEU A 136 1.35 2.49 14.37
CA LEU A 136 1.89 3.81 14.67
C LEU A 136 0.87 4.94 14.48
N ALA A 137 0.15 4.93 13.35
CA ALA A 137 -0.84 5.97 13.04
C ALA A 137 -2.05 5.88 13.97
N ILE A 138 -2.66 4.70 14.08
CA ILE A 138 -3.89 4.49 14.86
C ILE A 138 -3.57 4.55 16.35
N GLY A 139 -2.54 3.83 16.80
CA GLY A 139 -2.14 3.80 18.21
C GLY A 139 -1.63 5.16 18.69
N GLY A 140 -0.83 5.86 17.89
CA GLY A 140 -0.39 7.23 18.19
C GLY A 140 -1.56 8.20 18.30
N THR A 141 -2.49 8.15 17.33
CA THR A 141 -3.70 9.00 17.35
C THR A 141 -4.56 8.70 18.57
N ALA A 142 -4.87 7.42 18.82
CA ALA A 142 -5.66 6.99 19.97
C ALA A 142 -5.01 7.47 21.28
N ARG A 143 -3.70 7.30 21.43
CA ARG A 143 -2.93 7.74 22.61
C ARG A 143 -3.03 9.24 22.86
N LEU A 144 -3.03 10.07 21.81
CA LEU A 144 -3.20 11.52 21.93
C LEU A 144 -4.67 11.92 22.20
N LEU A 145 -5.64 11.14 21.75
CA LEU A 145 -7.07 11.43 22.00
C LEU A 145 -7.52 11.13 23.44
N LEU A 146 -6.79 10.26 24.16
CA LEU A 146 -7.08 9.91 25.56
C LEU A 146 -7.03 11.11 26.52
N ARG A 147 -6.23 12.14 26.23
CA ARG A 147 -6.11 13.33 27.09
C ARG A 147 -6.61 14.58 26.38
N ARG A 148 -7.41 15.40 27.08
CA ARG A 148 -8.08 16.59 26.50
C ARG A 148 -7.10 17.63 25.95
N ASP A 149 -5.95 17.79 26.59
CA ASP A 149 -4.88 18.71 26.19
C ASP A 149 -4.18 18.29 24.89
N THR A 150 -4.11 16.99 24.60
CA THR A 150 -3.45 16.45 23.41
C THR A 150 -4.38 16.15 22.23
N ARG A 151 -5.71 16.32 22.38
CA ARG A 151 -6.68 16.09 21.30
C ARG A 151 -6.45 16.98 20.08
N ARG A 152 -6.17 18.26 20.30
CA ARG A 152 -5.90 19.20 19.19
C ARG A 152 -4.66 18.77 18.40
N PRO A 153 -3.50 18.49 19.04
CA PRO A 153 -2.35 17.89 18.36
C PRO A 153 -2.68 16.62 17.56
N ALA A 154 -3.54 15.73 18.07
CA ALA A 154 -3.95 14.52 17.35
C ALA A 154 -4.65 14.86 16.01
N TYR A 155 -5.64 15.75 16.06
CA TYR A 155 -6.39 16.18 14.88
C TYR A 155 -5.53 16.95 13.87
N GLU A 156 -4.60 17.79 14.36
CA GLU A 156 -3.62 18.45 13.49
C GLU A 156 -2.70 17.44 12.80
N SER A 157 -2.26 16.39 13.51
CA SER A 157 -1.44 15.33 12.91
C SER A 157 -2.18 14.53 11.84
N LEU A 158 -3.46 14.21 12.06
CA LEU A 158 -4.30 13.61 11.01
C LEU A 158 -4.41 14.55 9.80
N MET A 159 -4.65 15.85 10.05
CA MET A 159 -4.74 16.86 9.00
C MET A 159 -3.47 16.91 8.15
N TYR A 160 -2.31 17.08 8.79
CA TYR A 160 -1.02 17.18 8.10
C TYR A 160 -0.59 15.87 7.45
N GLY A 161 -0.85 14.71 8.07
CA GLY A 161 -0.58 13.40 7.46
C GLY A 161 -1.42 13.17 6.21
N GLY A 162 -2.71 13.56 6.24
CA GLY A 162 -3.58 13.52 5.07
C GLY A 162 -3.13 14.45 3.94
N LEU A 163 -2.73 15.68 4.27
CA LEU A 163 -2.18 16.63 3.29
C LEU A 163 -0.86 16.13 2.69
N LEU A 164 0.04 15.59 3.52
CA LEU A 164 1.30 15.00 3.08
C LEU A 164 1.06 13.84 2.12
N SER A 165 0.12 12.95 2.46
CA SER A 165 -0.28 11.83 1.59
C SER A 165 -0.81 12.35 0.25
N SER A 166 -1.71 13.33 0.28
CA SER A 166 -2.29 13.91 -0.93
C SER A 166 -1.24 14.55 -1.82
N GLY A 167 -0.29 15.30 -1.24
CA GLY A 167 0.80 15.95 -1.97
C GLY A 167 1.76 14.96 -2.62
N LEU A 168 2.20 13.93 -1.88
CA LEU A 168 3.10 12.90 -2.40
C LEU A 168 2.45 12.12 -3.55
N LEU A 169 1.17 11.77 -3.40
CA LEU A 169 0.48 10.94 -4.39
C LEU A 169 -0.04 11.73 -5.59
N ALA A 170 -0.24 13.04 -5.48
CA ALA A 170 -0.48 13.89 -6.65
C ALA A 170 0.70 13.85 -7.62
N ALA A 171 1.94 13.93 -7.10
CA ALA A 171 3.15 13.83 -7.91
C ALA A 171 3.31 12.43 -8.53
N LEU A 172 3.04 11.38 -7.76
CA LEU A 172 3.09 10.01 -8.26
C LEU A 172 2.02 9.74 -9.34
N ALA A 173 0.79 10.22 -9.12
CA ALA A 173 -0.30 10.10 -10.09
C ALA A 173 0.07 10.74 -11.43
N ALA A 174 0.68 11.93 -11.40
CA ALA A 174 1.15 12.60 -12.61
C ALA A 174 2.19 11.75 -13.37
N LEU A 175 3.15 11.14 -12.67
CA LEU A 175 4.16 10.27 -13.29
C LEU A 175 3.51 9.03 -13.93
N VAL A 176 2.62 8.35 -13.21
CA VAL A 176 1.91 7.15 -13.71
C VAL A 176 1.07 7.46 -14.94
N LEU A 177 0.36 8.60 -14.94
CA LEU A 177 -0.49 9.02 -16.05
C LEU A 177 0.29 9.49 -17.28
N VAL A 178 1.43 10.15 -17.09
CA VAL A 178 2.23 10.70 -18.19
C VAL A 178 3.14 9.65 -18.81
N SER A 179 3.76 8.78 -18.00
CA SER A 179 4.68 7.75 -18.52
C SER A 179 4.63 6.49 -17.67
N TRP A 180 3.59 5.68 -17.92
CA TRP A 180 3.46 4.34 -17.33
C TRP A 180 4.73 3.50 -17.51
N ARG A 181 5.29 3.49 -18.72
CA ARG A 181 6.49 2.68 -19.03
C ARG A 181 7.70 3.10 -18.22
N THR A 182 7.95 4.41 -18.07
CA THR A 182 9.05 4.91 -17.24
C THR A 182 8.85 4.52 -15.78
N PHE A 183 7.63 4.72 -15.26
CA PHE A 183 7.30 4.35 -13.89
C PHE A 183 7.51 2.84 -13.64
N PHE A 184 6.98 1.99 -14.53
CA PHE A 184 7.09 0.54 -14.40
C PHE A 184 8.56 0.09 -14.39
N ILE A 185 9.39 0.58 -15.32
CA ILE A 185 10.81 0.22 -15.38
C ILE A 185 11.55 0.69 -14.12
N GLN A 186 11.40 1.96 -13.74
CA GLN A 186 12.10 2.51 -12.56
C GLN A 186 11.67 1.83 -11.26
N PHE A 187 10.39 1.48 -11.14
CA PHE A 187 9.91 0.70 -10.01
C PHE A 187 10.63 -0.65 -9.96
N HIS A 188 10.71 -1.37 -11.09
CA HIS A 188 11.35 -2.67 -11.10
C HIS A 188 12.86 -2.60 -10.86
N GLU A 189 13.56 -1.63 -11.46
CA GLU A 189 15.00 -1.40 -11.23
C GLU A 189 15.33 -1.03 -9.77
N LEU A 190 14.39 -0.41 -9.05
CA LEU A 190 14.58 -0.03 -7.66
C LEU A 190 14.43 -1.22 -6.70
N PHE A 191 13.56 -2.19 -7.02
CA PHE A 191 13.15 -3.24 -6.09
C PHE A 191 13.57 -4.66 -6.49
N PHE A 192 13.99 -4.88 -7.73
CA PHE A 192 14.38 -6.18 -8.26
C PHE A 192 15.71 -6.10 -9.00
N ASP A 193 16.46 -7.20 -8.96
CA ASP A 193 17.75 -7.28 -9.64
C ASP A 193 17.59 -7.19 -11.17
N PRO A 194 18.58 -6.61 -11.89
CA PRO A 194 18.51 -6.47 -13.33
C PRO A 194 18.30 -7.82 -14.04
N GLY A 195 17.28 -7.89 -14.90
CA GLY A 195 16.98 -9.06 -15.72
C GLY A 195 16.09 -10.13 -15.07
N THR A 196 15.70 -9.98 -13.80
CA THR A 196 14.83 -10.98 -13.13
C THR A 196 13.33 -10.77 -13.39
N TRP A 197 12.96 -9.69 -14.08
CA TRP A 197 11.56 -9.26 -14.28
C TRP A 197 11.24 -8.98 -15.76
N ILE A 198 12.15 -9.30 -16.68
CA ILE A 198 11.97 -9.12 -18.13
C ILE A 198 11.65 -10.49 -18.74
N PHE A 199 10.54 -10.57 -19.46
CA PHE A 199 9.99 -11.82 -19.98
C PHE A 199 9.79 -11.76 -21.50
N ASN A 200 9.67 -12.93 -22.13
CA ASN A 200 9.24 -13.03 -23.52
C ASN A 200 7.74 -12.78 -23.63
N TRP A 201 7.30 -12.28 -24.78
CA TRP A 201 5.89 -11.95 -25.02
C TRP A 201 4.92 -13.14 -24.85
N ASP A 202 5.41 -14.37 -25.04
CA ASP A 202 4.65 -15.61 -24.90
C ASP A 202 4.68 -16.21 -23.48
N ASP A 203 5.49 -15.67 -22.56
CA ASP A 203 5.55 -16.11 -21.16
C ASP A 203 4.21 -15.83 -20.46
N SER A 204 3.73 -16.82 -19.71
CA SER A 204 2.38 -16.83 -19.14
C SER A 204 2.12 -15.69 -18.18
N LEU A 205 3.10 -15.27 -17.39
CA LEU A 205 2.95 -14.31 -16.30
C LEU A 205 2.52 -12.93 -16.82
N ILE A 206 3.20 -12.41 -17.84
CA ILE A 206 2.84 -11.12 -18.45
C ILE A 206 1.56 -11.23 -19.29
N ARG A 207 1.22 -12.42 -19.76
CA ARG A 207 -0.08 -12.69 -20.38
C ARG A 207 -1.19 -12.71 -19.34
N LEU A 208 -0.95 -13.15 -18.11
CA LEU A 208 -1.91 -13.10 -17.00
C LEU A 208 -2.02 -11.71 -16.36
N PHE A 209 -0.95 -10.93 -16.36
CA PHE A 209 -0.92 -9.59 -15.80
C PHE A 209 -0.32 -8.60 -16.81
N PRO A 210 -1.06 -8.26 -17.88
CA PRO A 210 -0.56 -7.39 -18.94
C PRO A 210 -0.38 -5.96 -18.42
N ASP A 211 0.35 -5.13 -19.16
CA ASP A 211 0.58 -3.72 -18.82
C ASP A 211 -0.69 -2.97 -18.42
N ARG A 212 -1.83 -3.25 -19.08
CA ARG A 212 -3.13 -2.64 -18.75
C ARG A 212 -3.53 -2.90 -17.29
N PHE A 213 -3.43 -4.15 -16.84
CA PHE A 213 -3.77 -4.57 -15.46
C PHE A 213 -2.98 -3.74 -14.43
N TRP A 214 -1.66 -3.61 -14.66
CA TRP A 214 -0.77 -2.89 -13.75
C TRP A 214 -0.94 -1.37 -13.84
N SER A 215 -1.17 -0.83 -15.04
CA SER A 215 -1.40 0.60 -15.24
C SER A 215 -2.68 1.06 -14.54
N ASP A 216 -3.76 0.29 -14.66
CA ASP A 216 -5.03 0.58 -14.01
C ASP A 216 -4.91 0.43 -12.48
N ALA A 217 -4.17 -0.58 -12.01
CA ALA A 217 -3.83 -0.72 -10.59
C ALA A 217 -3.04 0.50 -10.06
N GLY A 218 -2.04 0.97 -10.82
CA GLY A 218 -1.23 2.14 -10.49
C GLY A 218 -2.06 3.42 -10.38
N ILE A 219 -3.02 3.61 -11.29
CA ILE A 219 -3.98 4.72 -11.24
C ILE A 219 -4.86 4.61 -9.99
N ILE A 220 -5.40 3.42 -9.69
CA ILE A 220 -6.26 3.20 -8.52
C ILE A 220 -5.49 3.47 -7.22
N VAL A 221 -4.26 2.98 -7.09
CA VAL A 221 -3.41 3.26 -5.92
C VAL A 221 -3.17 4.76 -5.79
N SER A 222 -2.82 5.44 -6.88
CA SER A 222 -2.48 6.86 -6.85
C SER A 222 -3.70 7.74 -6.50
N VAL A 223 -4.81 7.56 -7.21
CA VAL A 223 -6.05 8.32 -7.02
C VAL A 223 -6.73 7.95 -5.71
N GLY A 224 -6.83 6.65 -5.40
CA GLY A 224 -7.44 6.16 -4.17
C GLY A 224 -6.73 6.68 -2.92
N THR A 225 -5.39 6.70 -2.94
CA THR A 225 -4.60 7.23 -1.83
C THR A 225 -4.71 8.76 -1.73
N LEU A 226 -4.74 9.46 -2.86
CA LEU A 226 -4.99 10.91 -2.88
C LEU A 226 -6.35 11.24 -2.25
N VAL A 227 -7.42 10.54 -2.64
CA VAL A 227 -8.77 10.74 -2.09
C VAL A 227 -8.80 10.40 -0.60
N ALA A 228 -8.21 9.27 -0.19
CA ALA A 228 -8.11 8.90 1.22
C ALA A 228 -7.35 9.95 2.04
N GLY A 229 -6.27 10.51 1.49
CA GLY A 229 -5.49 11.58 2.09
C GLY A 229 -6.33 12.85 2.32
N ILE A 230 -7.11 13.27 1.32
CA ILE A 230 -8.03 14.42 1.42
C ILE A 230 -9.09 14.17 2.50
N VAL A 231 -9.67 12.97 2.54
CA VAL A 231 -10.66 12.60 3.56
C VAL A 231 -10.07 12.65 4.96
N VAL A 232 -8.90 12.03 5.18
CA VAL A 232 -8.21 12.08 6.48
C VAL A 232 -7.85 13.51 6.86
N ALA A 233 -7.41 14.32 5.90
CA ALA A 233 -7.11 15.72 6.12
C ALA A 233 -8.34 16.51 6.59
N GLY A 234 -9.47 16.32 5.90
CA GLY A 234 -10.75 16.94 6.22
C GLY A 234 -11.30 16.50 7.58
N VAL A 235 -11.18 15.22 7.94
CA VAL A 235 -11.55 14.70 9.27
C VAL A 235 -10.72 15.39 10.35
N GLY A 236 -9.38 15.45 10.18
CA GLY A 236 -8.50 16.15 11.12
C GLY A 236 -8.86 17.64 11.28
N TYR A 237 -9.08 18.33 10.16
CA TYR A 237 -9.45 19.75 10.16
C TYR A 237 -10.79 20.00 10.88
N THR A 238 -11.84 19.26 10.52
CA THR A 238 -13.20 19.45 11.07
C THR A 238 -13.27 19.11 12.56
N ALA A 239 -12.65 18.01 12.98
CA ALA A 239 -12.57 17.63 14.39
C ALA A 239 -11.76 18.65 15.21
N GLY A 240 -10.66 19.17 14.65
CA GLY A 240 -9.86 20.23 15.26
C GLY A 240 -10.62 21.55 15.42
N LYS A 241 -11.48 21.91 14.46
CA LYS A 241 -12.32 23.12 14.53
C LYS A 241 -13.40 23.02 15.61
N ARG A 242 -14.05 21.86 15.75
CA ARG A 242 -15.09 21.64 16.78
C ARG A 242 -14.56 21.86 18.20
N LEU A 243 -13.35 21.38 18.51
CA LEU A 243 -12.70 21.62 19.80
C LEU A 243 -12.49 23.10 20.15
N LYS A 244 -12.37 23.98 19.15
CA LYS A 244 -12.25 25.43 19.38
C LYS A 244 -13.57 26.09 19.74
N THR A 245 -14.70 25.47 19.36
CA THR A 245 -16.05 26.01 19.57
C THR A 245 -16.62 25.57 20.93
N GLU A 246 -16.11 24.48 21.50
CA GLU A 246 -16.52 23.93 22.81
C GLU A 246 -15.72 24.49 24.01
N ARG A 247 -14.80 25.44 23.78
CA ARG A 247 -14.03 26.14 24.82
C ARG A 247 -14.55 27.55 24.98
#